data_AF-A0A286GCS3-F1
#
_entry.id   AF-A0A286GCS3-F1
#
_cell.length_a   1.000
_cell.length_b   1.000
_cell.length_c   1.000
_cell.angle_alpha   90.00
_cell.angle_beta   90.00
_cell.angle_gamma   90.00
#
_symmetry.space_group_name_H-M   'P 1'
#
loop_
_entity.id
_entity.type
_entity.pdbx_description
1 polymer ?
#
loop_
_entity_poly.entity_id
_entity_poly.type
_entity_poly.pdbx_seq_one_letter_code
_entity_poly.pdbx_strand_id
1 'polypeptide(L)'
;MTEPSAANRPGTSGPGTEPLPRQGSPAVQHSEPLDGPVPDRPVPDRPVPDRSVPDLPQRPSWSDPADGDTGPVPIVGDRPTPPLRGISPGPSATAAPLPTEVEELPTTERPAGGRAGRDLRAAIGVGVGLVAVILASLFVWRPAFLAVLLAAILVAVVELTRALGAGRFHPPLVPLLVGTLVIEGLAWSRGPTGLVVGYLLTALAVVLWRLGHGPAGYLKDAASGVLVALYVPFLAGFAVLLLVPDDGAVRVLAFIATVIASDVGGYAAGVLIGRHAMAPTISPKKSWEGFAGSVATCMLVATPVIALALDGPWWGGVLFGAAIAATATIGDLGESLIKRDLGIKDMGNLLPGHGGIMDRLDSLLPSAAVAYLLLSVLAPV
;
A
#
# COMPACT_ATOMS: atom_id res chain seq x y z
N MET A 1 -56.29 35.28 -5.30
CA MET A 1 -57.70 35.06 -4.88
C MET A 1 -57.86 33.57 -4.75
N THR A 2 -58.09 32.94 -3.60
CA THR A 2 -58.46 33.37 -2.24
C THR A 2 -58.18 32.17 -1.32
N GLU A 3 -57.31 32.34 -0.32
CA GLU A 3 -57.53 31.82 1.04
C GLU A 3 -58.44 32.84 1.79
N PRO A 4 -59.05 32.59 2.99
CA PRO A 4 -58.45 31.86 4.14
C PRO A 4 -59.44 31.10 5.06
N SER A 5 -58.94 30.44 6.13
CA SER A 5 -59.20 30.83 7.53
C SER A 5 -59.01 29.70 8.55
N ALA A 6 -58.45 30.10 9.69
CA ALA A 6 -57.96 29.33 10.82
C ALA A 6 -58.90 29.38 12.05
N ALA A 7 -58.42 28.74 13.14
CA ALA A 7 -58.85 28.83 14.56
C ALA A 7 -60.08 27.96 14.92
N ASN A 8 -60.14 27.25 16.06
CA ASN A 8 -59.73 27.70 17.40
C ASN A 8 -59.60 26.51 18.41
N ARG A 9 -58.58 26.56 19.29
CA ARG A 9 -58.54 25.87 20.62
C ARG A 9 -59.29 26.74 21.66
N PRO A 10 -59.61 26.30 22.90
CA PRO A 10 -58.66 26.37 24.05
C PRO A 10 -58.84 25.24 25.11
N GLY A 11 -57.80 24.81 25.85
CA GLY A 11 -57.45 25.25 27.23
C GLY A 11 -58.17 24.37 28.28
N THR A 12 -57.67 23.91 29.43
CA THR A 12 -56.58 24.20 30.40
C THR A 12 -56.51 22.94 31.32
N SER A 13 -55.46 22.55 32.06
CA SER A 13 -54.74 23.23 33.17
C SER A 13 -53.62 22.30 33.73
N GLY A 14 -52.43 22.84 34.05
CA GLY A 14 -51.40 22.19 34.91
C GLY A 14 -51.72 22.35 36.41
N PRO A 15 -50.76 22.37 37.39
CA PRO A 15 -49.29 22.19 37.33
C PRO A 15 -48.68 21.31 38.48
N GLY A 16 -47.34 21.12 38.49
CA GLY A 16 -46.54 20.67 39.67
C GLY A 16 -45.35 19.77 39.28
N THR A 17 -44.15 20.27 38.92
CA THR A 17 -42.98 20.62 39.76
C THR A 17 -42.50 19.54 40.74
N GLU A 18 -41.42 18.81 40.40
CA GLU A 18 -40.15 18.67 41.18
C GLU A 18 -39.16 17.66 40.54
N PRO A 19 -37.85 17.62 40.91
CA PRO A 19 -36.77 17.84 39.94
C PRO A 19 -35.74 16.70 39.78
N LEU A 20 -34.87 16.88 38.78
CA LEU A 20 -33.63 16.13 38.49
C LEU A 20 -32.65 16.13 39.69
N PRO A 21 -31.95 15.01 39.97
CA PRO A 21 -30.80 15.05 40.89
C PRO A 21 -29.51 15.39 40.13
N ARG A 22 -28.94 16.56 40.44
CA ARG A 22 -27.50 16.83 40.38
C ARG A 22 -27.07 17.43 41.71
N GLN A 23 -26.15 16.77 42.41
CA GLN A 23 -24.89 17.31 42.95
C GLN A 23 -24.32 16.41 44.05
N GLY A 24 -23.00 16.25 44.05
CA GLY A 24 -22.27 15.61 45.14
C GLY A 24 -20.81 15.25 44.84
N SER A 25 -20.00 16.19 44.35
CA SER A 25 -18.56 16.23 44.68
C SER A 25 -18.38 17.38 45.66
N PRO A 26 -17.57 17.22 46.73
CA PRO A 26 -16.33 17.98 46.73
C PRO A 26 -15.12 17.31 47.45
N ALA A 27 -13.94 17.77 46.99
CA ALA A 27 -12.73 18.07 47.76
C ALA A 27 -11.86 16.95 48.36
N VAL A 28 -10.68 16.80 47.74
CA VAL A 28 -9.36 17.06 48.34
C VAL A 28 -9.24 16.83 49.85
N GLN A 29 -8.55 15.76 50.25
CA GLN A 29 -7.91 15.69 51.57
C GLN A 29 -6.40 15.84 51.44
N HIS A 30 -5.93 16.94 52.01
CA HIS A 30 -4.55 17.15 52.39
C HIS A 30 -4.14 16.19 53.53
N SER A 31 -2.88 15.79 53.44
CA SER A 31 -1.98 15.25 54.46
C SER A 31 -2.14 15.83 55.87
N GLU A 32 -2.10 14.95 56.89
CA GLU A 32 -1.25 15.06 58.08
C GLU A 32 -1.20 13.72 58.86
N PRO A 33 -0.15 13.49 59.69
CA PRO A 33 0.39 12.17 59.98
C PRO A 33 -0.17 11.56 61.27
N LEU A 34 -0.20 10.23 61.34
CA LEU A 34 -0.42 9.50 62.59
C LEU A 34 0.71 8.50 62.80
N ASP A 35 1.59 8.88 63.72
CA ASP A 35 2.53 8.03 64.44
C ASP A 35 1.84 6.78 64.97
N GLY A 36 2.41 5.62 64.67
CA GLY A 36 2.05 4.34 65.26
C GLY A 36 3.09 3.28 64.91
N PRO A 37 3.57 2.47 65.89
CA PRO A 37 4.74 1.62 65.70
C PRO A 37 4.42 0.43 64.79
N VAL A 38 5.31 0.19 63.81
CA VAL A 38 5.29 -1.00 62.94
C VAL A 38 5.69 -2.23 63.75
N PRO A 39 4.91 -3.33 63.78
CA PRO A 39 5.37 -4.59 64.36
C PRO A 39 6.25 -5.35 63.36
N ASP A 40 7.44 -5.75 63.83
CA ASP A 40 8.38 -6.62 63.13
C ASP A 40 7.73 -7.92 62.65
N ARG A 41 7.85 -8.21 61.35
CA ARG A 41 7.63 -9.56 60.80
C ARG A 41 8.97 -10.14 60.32
N PRO A 42 9.31 -11.38 60.69
CA PRO A 42 10.54 -12.02 60.27
C PRO A 42 10.48 -12.40 58.78
N VAL A 43 11.50 -11.99 58.03
CA VAL A 43 11.74 -12.43 56.65
C VAL A 43 12.38 -13.83 56.70
N PRO A 44 11.88 -14.84 55.97
CA PRO A 44 12.55 -16.13 55.89
C PRO A 44 13.75 -16.08 54.94
N ASP A 45 14.91 -16.53 55.45
CA ASP A 45 16.14 -16.73 54.70
C ASP A 45 15.94 -17.66 53.49
N ARG A 46 16.31 -17.18 52.30
CA ARG A 46 16.52 -18.03 51.12
C ARG A 46 18.01 -18.04 50.76
N PRO A 47 18.60 -19.22 50.47
CA PRO A 47 20.00 -19.30 50.08
C PRO A 47 20.24 -18.69 48.70
N VAL A 48 21.27 -17.85 48.62
CA VAL A 48 21.78 -17.20 47.40
C VAL A 48 22.53 -18.24 46.57
N PRO A 49 22.25 -18.41 45.25
CA PRO A 49 23.10 -19.21 44.38
C PRO A 49 24.35 -18.39 43.98
N ASP A 50 25.52 -19.00 44.17
CA ASP A 50 26.81 -18.54 43.67
C ASP A 50 26.76 -18.32 42.15
N ARG A 51 27.05 -17.09 41.72
CA ARG A 51 27.21 -16.71 40.32
C ARG A 51 28.55 -16.01 40.15
N SER A 52 29.55 -16.79 39.75
CA SER A 52 30.72 -16.28 39.05
C SER A 52 30.28 -15.65 37.71
N VAL A 53 30.26 -14.32 37.65
CA VAL A 53 30.04 -13.53 36.43
C VAL A 53 31.40 -13.17 35.83
N PRO A 54 31.67 -13.39 34.52
CA PRO A 54 32.89 -12.90 33.88
C PRO A 54 32.83 -11.38 33.67
N ASP A 55 33.98 -10.71 33.87
CA ASP A 55 34.16 -9.26 33.72
C ASP A 55 33.65 -8.73 32.37
N LEU A 56 32.68 -7.80 32.43
CA LEU A 56 32.28 -6.96 31.31
C LEU A 56 33.01 -5.60 31.42
N PRO A 57 33.57 -5.06 30.32
CA PRO A 57 34.29 -3.78 30.36
C PRO A 57 33.35 -2.61 30.67
N GLN A 58 33.77 -1.75 31.60
CA GLN A 58 33.02 -0.57 32.03
C GLN A 58 32.78 0.42 30.90
N ARG A 59 31.54 0.95 30.80
CA ARG A 59 31.20 2.06 29.91
C ARG A 59 31.65 3.39 30.51
N PRO A 60 32.09 4.38 29.72
CA PRO A 60 32.40 5.71 30.23
C PRO A 60 31.14 6.42 30.72
N SER A 61 31.23 7.09 31.86
CA SER A 61 30.17 7.93 32.42
C SER A 61 29.93 9.17 31.56
N TRP A 62 28.68 9.41 31.16
CA TRP A 62 28.26 10.69 30.58
C TRP A 62 27.99 11.67 31.72
N SER A 63 28.73 12.78 31.76
CA SER A 63 28.44 13.92 32.62
C SER A 63 27.42 14.85 31.94
N ASP A 64 26.40 15.27 32.68
CA ASP A 64 25.40 16.26 32.27
C ASP A 64 26.03 17.61 31.86
N PRO A 65 25.53 18.28 30.81
CA PRO A 65 25.96 19.63 30.48
C PRO A 65 25.11 20.66 31.23
N ALA A 66 25.68 21.22 32.29
CA ALA A 66 25.30 22.53 32.80
C ALA A 66 26.48 23.49 32.64
N ASP A 67 26.14 24.73 32.33
CA ASP A 67 26.98 25.93 32.31
C ASP A 67 27.79 26.20 31.04
N GLY A 68 27.42 27.33 30.41
CA GLY A 68 28.01 27.84 29.19
C GLY A 68 29.32 28.56 29.41
N ASP A 69 30.18 28.47 28.40
CA ASP A 69 31.21 29.46 28.13
C ASP A 69 31.63 29.33 26.65
N THR A 70 31.23 30.30 25.83
CA THR A 70 31.71 30.43 24.44
C THR A 70 32.97 31.29 24.43
N GLY A 71 34.11 30.68 24.69
CA GLY A 71 35.44 31.29 24.57
C GLY A 71 36.08 31.08 23.17
N PRO A 72 37.02 31.95 22.75
CA PRO A 72 37.43 32.07 21.35
C PRO A 72 38.39 30.96 20.89
N VAL A 73 38.20 30.50 19.66
CA VAL A 73 39.05 29.48 19.00
C VAL A 73 40.38 30.10 18.55
N PRO A 74 41.56 29.59 18.98
CA PRO A 74 42.85 30.03 18.45
C PRO A 74 43.28 29.22 17.22
N ILE A 75 43.80 29.93 16.22
CA ILE A 75 44.50 29.40 15.04
C ILE A 75 46.01 29.39 15.33
N VAL A 76 46.71 28.41 14.73
CA VAL A 76 48.15 28.34 14.37
C VAL A 76 49.04 27.45 15.26
N GLY A 77 49.67 26.46 14.61
CA GLY A 77 51.14 26.35 14.59
C GLY A 77 51.83 25.34 15.51
N ASP A 78 52.61 24.47 14.87
CA ASP A 78 53.83 23.79 15.35
C ASP A 78 53.78 22.97 16.65
N ARG A 79 53.70 21.63 16.48
CA ARG A 79 54.33 20.68 17.40
C ARG A 79 55.12 19.60 16.65
N PRO A 80 56.28 19.14 17.18
CA PRO A 80 57.18 18.23 16.49
C PRO A 80 56.66 16.78 16.51
N THR A 81 56.91 16.05 15.43
CA THR A 81 56.57 14.63 15.28
C THR A 81 57.48 13.70 16.10
N PRO A 82 56.96 12.63 16.74
CA PRO A 82 57.78 11.58 17.36
C PRO A 82 58.41 10.66 16.30
N PRO A 83 59.54 9.98 16.62
CA PRO A 83 60.32 9.26 15.61
C PRO A 83 59.67 7.94 15.19
N LEU A 84 59.64 7.71 13.88
CA LEU A 84 59.22 6.45 13.25
C LEU A 84 60.26 5.35 13.50
N ARG A 85 59.87 4.27 14.17
CA ARG A 85 60.63 3.01 14.15
C ARG A 85 60.26 2.20 12.92
N GLY A 86 61.29 1.86 12.15
CA GLY A 86 61.19 1.31 10.81
C GLY A 86 60.69 -0.13 10.73
N ILE A 87 60.00 -0.41 9.63
CA ILE A 87 59.80 -1.73 9.07
C ILE A 87 60.53 -1.73 7.72
N SER A 88 61.44 -2.69 7.54
CA SER A 88 62.24 -2.91 6.32
C SER A 88 61.41 -3.51 5.17
N PRO A 89 61.91 -3.46 3.91
CA PRO A 89 61.07 -3.18 2.73
C PRO A 89 60.82 -4.36 1.78
N GLY A 90 59.76 -4.24 0.97
CA GLY A 90 59.65 -4.84 -0.36
C GLY A 90 58.19 -4.92 -0.89
N PRO A 91 57.95 -4.91 -2.22
CA PRO A 91 58.55 -4.09 -3.27
C PRO A 91 57.59 -2.97 -3.76
N SER A 92 58.18 -2.07 -4.54
CA SER A 92 57.63 -0.84 -5.11
C SER A 92 56.19 -0.93 -5.67
N ALA A 93 55.29 -0.09 -5.16
CA ALA A 93 54.07 0.25 -5.86
C ALA A 93 54.43 1.18 -7.03
N THR A 94 54.57 0.59 -8.22
CA THR A 94 54.56 1.32 -9.49
C THR A 94 53.26 2.14 -9.55
N ALA A 95 53.40 3.46 -9.65
CA ALA A 95 52.27 4.35 -9.91
C ALA A 95 51.61 3.93 -11.23
N ALA A 96 50.37 3.48 -11.17
CA ALA A 96 49.51 3.30 -12.33
C ALA A 96 48.47 4.44 -12.36
N PRO A 97 48.09 4.91 -13.56
CA PRO A 97 47.46 6.22 -13.76
C PRO A 97 46.00 6.23 -13.28
N LEU A 98 45.51 7.41 -12.89
CA LEU A 98 44.08 7.66 -12.66
C LEU A 98 43.28 7.32 -13.94
N PRO A 99 42.30 6.40 -13.90
CA PRO A 99 41.38 6.21 -15.00
C PRO A 99 40.37 7.35 -15.00
N THR A 100 40.51 8.26 -15.95
CA THR A 100 39.42 9.08 -16.46
C THR A 100 38.54 8.17 -17.28
N GLU A 101 37.55 7.52 -16.66
CA GLU A 101 36.50 6.82 -17.39
C GLU A 101 35.17 7.11 -16.70
N VAL A 102 34.35 7.89 -17.39
CA VAL A 102 32.94 8.05 -17.08
C VAL A 102 32.34 6.67 -17.32
N GLU A 103 31.86 6.03 -16.25
CA GLU A 103 31.19 4.73 -16.33
C GLU A 103 29.91 4.88 -17.17
N GLU A 104 30.02 4.61 -18.47
CA GLU A 104 28.87 4.47 -19.36
C GLU A 104 28.03 3.31 -18.86
N LEU A 105 26.79 3.61 -18.48
CA LEU A 105 25.76 2.62 -18.17
C LEU A 105 25.69 1.59 -19.32
N PRO A 106 25.59 0.28 -19.02
CA PRO A 106 25.60 -0.75 -20.05
C PRO A 106 24.42 -0.55 -20.99
N THR A 107 24.73 -0.15 -22.23
CA THR A 107 23.82 -0.20 -23.36
C THR A 107 23.50 -1.67 -23.63
N THR A 108 22.27 -2.07 -23.32
CA THR A 108 21.76 -3.38 -23.73
C THR A 108 21.71 -3.44 -25.26
N GLU A 109 22.71 -4.04 -25.88
CA GLU A 109 22.56 -4.60 -27.21
C GLU A 109 21.48 -5.69 -27.14
N ARG A 110 20.36 -5.45 -27.83
CA ARG A 110 19.36 -6.49 -28.08
C ARG A 110 20.01 -7.55 -28.98
N PRO A 111 19.96 -8.85 -28.63
CA PRO A 111 20.31 -9.88 -29.58
C PRO A 111 19.36 -9.79 -30.78
N ALA A 112 19.94 -9.53 -31.95
CA ALA A 112 19.23 -9.58 -33.21
C ALA A 112 18.80 -11.03 -33.50
N GLY A 113 17.53 -11.21 -33.86
CA GLY A 113 17.05 -12.45 -34.48
C GLY A 113 16.25 -13.39 -33.56
N GLY A 114 15.04 -12.99 -33.17
CA GLY A 114 14.00 -13.87 -32.63
C GLY A 114 12.68 -13.60 -33.35
N ARG A 115 11.88 -14.65 -33.60
CA ARG A 115 10.64 -14.69 -34.42
C ARG A 115 9.51 -13.75 -33.93
N ALA A 116 9.72 -12.45 -33.99
CA ALA A 116 8.83 -11.42 -33.45
C ALA A 116 7.36 -11.48 -33.95
N GLY A 117 7.09 -12.09 -35.11
CA GLY A 117 5.75 -12.20 -35.68
C GLY A 117 4.89 -13.38 -35.20
N ARG A 118 5.48 -14.47 -34.68
CA ARG A 118 4.70 -15.66 -34.24
C ARG A 118 4.14 -15.46 -32.84
N ASP A 119 4.93 -14.83 -31.97
CA ASP A 119 4.53 -14.52 -30.59
C ASP A 119 3.50 -13.39 -30.54
N LEU A 120 3.52 -12.46 -31.51
CA LEU A 120 2.54 -11.37 -31.58
C LEU A 120 1.10 -11.87 -31.83
N ARG A 121 0.91 -12.85 -32.72
CA ARG A 121 -0.43 -13.43 -32.97
C ARG A 121 -0.93 -14.20 -31.75
N ALA A 122 -0.05 -14.92 -31.07
CA ALA A 122 -0.37 -15.61 -29.82
C ALA A 122 -0.73 -14.62 -28.70
N ALA A 123 0.05 -13.55 -28.56
CA ALA A 123 -0.20 -12.46 -27.62
C ALA A 123 -1.59 -11.81 -27.82
N ILE A 124 -1.91 -11.46 -29.07
CA ILE A 124 -3.22 -10.90 -29.43
C ILE A 124 -4.33 -11.91 -29.13
N GLY A 125 -4.14 -13.18 -29.47
CA GLY A 125 -5.11 -14.24 -29.21
C GLY A 125 -5.40 -14.42 -27.71
N VAL A 126 -4.36 -14.41 -26.87
CA VAL A 126 -4.51 -14.48 -25.40
C VAL A 126 -5.21 -13.23 -24.86
N GLY A 127 -4.81 -12.03 -25.33
CA GLY A 127 -5.43 -10.78 -24.89
C GLY A 127 -6.92 -10.71 -25.25
N VAL A 128 -7.28 -11.01 -26.50
CA VAL A 128 -8.68 -11.07 -26.94
C VAL A 128 -9.46 -12.16 -26.21
N GLY A 129 -8.84 -13.33 -25.99
CA GLY A 129 -9.45 -14.41 -25.22
C GLY A 129 -9.75 -14.00 -23.78
N LEU A 130 -8.83 -13.31 -23.11
CA LEU A 130 -9.01 -12.84 -21.74
C LEU A 130 -10.12 -11.78 -21.66
N VAL A 131 -10.15 -10.82 -22.60
CA VAL A 131 -11.23 -9.83 -22.70
C VAL A 131 -12.57 -10.52 -22.94
N ALA A 132 -12.63 -11.52 -23.82
CA ALA A 132 -13.84 -12.28 -24.07
C ALA A 132 -14.32 -13.04 -22.83
N VAL A 133 -13.42 -13.68 -22.08
CA VAL A 133 -13.74 -14.34 -20.80
C VAL A 133 -14.28 -13.33 -19.78
N ILE A 134 -13.64 -12.17 -19.65
CA ILE A 134 -14.07 -11.09 -18.76
C ILE A 134 -15.47 -10.62 -19.13
N LEU A 135 -15.71 -10.24 -20.39
CA LEU A 135 -17.02 -9.74 -20.83
C LEU A 135 -18.10 -10.82 -20.75
N ALA A 136 -17.82 -12.05 -21.19
CA ALA A 136 -18.78 -13.15 -21.13
C ALA A 136 -19.16 -13.48 -19.69
N SER A 137 -18.18 -13.59 -18.79
CA SER A 137 -18.46 -13.86 -17.38
C SER A 137 -19.22 -12.71 -16.71
N LEU A 138 -18.93 -11.45 -17.08
CA LEU A 138 -19.58 -10.27 -16.51
C LEU A 138 -21.07 -10.16 -16.91
N PHE A 139 -21.40 -10.44 -18.18
CA PHE A 139 -22.75 -10.24 -18.72
C PHE A 139 -23.62 -11.50 -18.71
N VAL A 140 -23.06 -12.71 -18.76
CA VAL A 140 -23.84 -13.96 -18.76
C VAL A 140 -24.20 -14.39 -17.34
N TRP A 141 -23.24 -14.40 -16.43
CA TRP A 141 -23.43 -14.85 -15.06
C TRP A 141 -22.44 -14.18 -14.11
N ARG A 142 -22.84 -13.07 -13.47
CA ARG A 142 -21.96 -12.24 -12.61
C ARG A 142 -21.12 -13.02 -11.58
N PRO A 143 -21.63 -14.08 -10.91
CA PRO A 143 -20.80 -14.92 -10.04
C PRO A 143 -19.61 -15.60 -10.75
N ALA A 144 -19.70 -15.87 -12.05
CA ALA A 144 -18.57 -16.36 -12.84
C ALA A 144 -17.45 -15.32 -12.94
N PHE A 145 -17.80 -14.03 -13.08
CA PHE A 145 -16.79 -12.96 -13.08
C PHE A 145 -16.09 -12.87 -11.73
N LEU A 146 -16.83 -13.02 -10.62
CA LEU A 146 -16.22 -13.13 -9.28
C LEU A 146 -15.23 -14.28 -9.19
N ALA A 147 -15.54 -15.45 -9.78
CA ALA A 147 -14.61 -16.58 -9.79
C ALA A 147 -13.33 -16.30 -10.62
N VAL A 148 -13.46 -15.63 -11.77
CA VAL A 148 -12.31 -15.20 -12.59
C VAL A 148 -11.45 -14.19 -11.83
N LEU A 149 -12.08 -13.18 -11.23
CA LEU A 149 -11.41 -12.16 -10.41
C LEU A 149 -10.69 -12.80 -9.23
N LEU A 150 -11.36 -13.68 -8.48
CA LEU A 150 -10.78 -14.40 -7.35
C LEU A 150 -9.57 -15.24 -7.76
N ALA A 151 -9.63 -15.94 -8.91
CA ALA A 151 -8.50 -16.69 -9.42
C ALA A 151 -7.30 -15.78 -9.74
N ALA A 152 -7.54 -14.62 -10.35
CA ALA A 152 -6.49 -13.64 -10.63
C ALA A 152 -5.86 -13.08 -9.33
N ILE A 153 -6.67 -12.75 -8.32
CA ILE A 153 -6.20 -12.25 -7.02
C ILE A 153 -5.35 -13.31 -6.30
N LEU A 154 -5.79 -14.56 -6.27
CA LEU A 154 -5.03 -15.66 -5.65
C LEU A 154 -3.66 -15.84 -6.33
N VAL A 155 -3.61 -15.78 -7.66
CA VAL A 155 -2.34 -15.83 -8.39
C VAL A 155 -1.47 -14.63 -8.07
N ALA A 156 -2.02 -13.42 -8.04
CA ALA A 156 -1.29 -12.20 -7.72
C ALA A 156 -0.71 -12.24 -6.29
N VAL A 157 -1.44 -12.78 -5.32
CA VAL A 157 -0.93 -13.03 -3.96
C VAL A 157 0.25 -14.01 -3.99
N VAL A 158 0.17 -15.09 -4.76
CA VAL A 158 1.29 -16.05 -4.91
C VAL A 158 2.51 -15.39 -5.57
N GLU A 159 2.32 -14.59 -6.61
CA GLU A 159 3.42 -13.89 -7.30
C GLU A 159 4.08 -12.86 -6.39
N LEU A 160 3.29 -12.00 -5.74
CA LEU A 160 3.82 -10.96 -4.86
C LEU A 160 4.55 -11.56 -3.65
N THR A 161 4.00 -12.61 -3.03
CA THR A 161 4.67 -13.29 -1.90
C THR A 161 5.99 -13.96 -2.32
N ARG A 162 6.07 -14.53 -3.53
CA ARG A 162 7.31 -15.08 -4.09
C ARG A 162 8.33 -13.99 -4.41
N ALA A 163 7.89 -12.88 -5.01
CA ALA A 163 8.73 -11.73 -5.31
C ALA A 163 9.34 -11.14 -4.02
N LEU A 164 8.55 -10.99 -2.97
CA LEU A 164 8.99 -10.55 -1.64
C LEU A 164 10.04 -11.49 -1.03
N GLY A 165 10.02 -12.78 -1.39
CA GLY A 165 11.06 -13.75 -1.04
C GLY A 165 12.46 -13.35 -1.54
N ALA A 166 12.57 -12.68 -2.69
CA ALA A 166 13.84 -12.15 -3.18
C ALA A 166 14.43 -11.07 -2.26
N GLY A 167 13.57 -10.25 -1.64
CA GLY A 167 13.93 -9.29 -0.59
C GLY A 167 14.06 -9.90 0.81
N ARG A 168 14.09 -11.24 0.92
CA ARG A 168 14.18 -11.99 2.18
C ARG A 168 12.99 -11.76 3.11
N PHE A 169 11.83 -11.34 2.58
CA PHE A 169 10.55 -11.29 3.32
C PHE A 169 9.82 -12.62 3.12
N HIS A 170 9.24 -13.18 4.18
CA HIS A 170 8.55 -14.47 4.15
C HIS A 170 7.10 -14.33 4.67
N PRO A 171 6.25 -13.55 3.98
CA PRO A 171 4.85 -13.44 4.34
C PRO A 171 4.17 -14.83 4.32
N PRO A 172 3.31 -15.16 5.31
CA PRO A 172 2.74 -16.49 5.44
C PRO A 172 1.66 -16.72 4.37
N LEU A 173 2.01 -17.45 3.31
CA LEU A 173 1.16 -17.65 2.14
C LEU A 173 -0.20 -18.29 2.47
N VAL A 174 -0.24 -19.29 3.35
CA VAL A 174 -1.48 -20.02 3.66
C VAL A 174 -2.56 -19.10 4.27
N PRO A 175 -2.28 -18.33 5.36
CA PRO A 175 -3.20 -17.30 5.84
C PRO A 175 -3.63 -16.30 4.79
N LEU A 176 -2.75 -15.92 3.85
CA LEU A 176 -3.07 -14.96 2.80
C LEU A 176 -4.03 -15.51 1.75
N LEU A 177 -3.86 -16.77 1.33
CA LEU A 177 -4.76 -17.41 0.37
C LEU A 177 -6.14 -17.66 0.98
N VAL A 178 -6.18 -18.18 2.21
CA VAL A 178 -7.45 -18.36 2.94
C VAL A 178 -8.11 -17.02 3.21
N GLY A 179 -7.31 -16.04 3.64
CA GLY A 179 -7.75 -14.67 3.88
C GLY A 179 -8.32 -14.01 2.64
N THR A 180 -7.72 -14.23 1.46
CA THR A 180 -8.26 -13.75 0.17
C THR A 180 -9.68 -14.26 -0.05
N LEU A 181 -9.93 -15.56 0.15
CA LEU A 181 -11.27 -16.13 0.01
C LEU A 181 -12.27 -15.51 1.01
N VAL A 182 -11.82 -15.26 2.25
CA VAL A 182 -12.63 -14.62 3.28
C VAL A 182 -12.93 -13.17 2.94
N ILE A 183 -11.93 -12.40 2.49
CA ILE A 183 -12.05 -11.00 2.09
C ILE A 183 -13.05 -10.87 0.95
N GLU A 184 -12.85 -11.57 -0.16
CA GLU A 184 -13.73 -11.47 -1.33
C GLU A 184 -15.13 -12.02 -1.05
N GLY A 185 -15.22 -13.14 -0.32
CA GLY A 185 -16.50 -13.74 0.06
C GLY A 185 -17.32 -12.85 0.99
N LEU A 186 -16.68 -12.16 1.94
CA LEU A 186 -17.35 -11.20 2.81
C LEU A 186 -17.66 -9.88 2.09
N ALA A 187 -16.81 -9.41 1.19
CA ALA A 187 -17.12 -8.26 0.35
C ALA A 187 -18.39 -8.51 -0.49
N TRP A 188 -18.49 -9.68 -1.10
CA TRP A 188 -19.68 -10.09 -1.87
C TRP A 188 -20.94 -10.22 -1.01
N SER A 189 -20.84 -10.88 0.15
CA SER A 189 -22.03 -11.24 0.96
C SER A 189 -22.45 -10.19 1.99
N ARG A 190 -21.54 -9.28 2.39
CA ARG A 190 -21.74 -8.29 3.47
C ARG A 190 -21.29 -6.88 3.08
N GLY A 191 -20.93 -6.66 1.82
CA GLY A 191 -20.56 -5.34 1.31
C GLY A 191 -19.30 -4.76 1.97
N PRO A 192 -19.20 -3.43 2.10
CA PRO A 192 -17.99 -2.76 2.61
C PRO A 192 -17.59 -3.17 4.03
N THR A 193 -18.56 -3.39 4.91
CA THR A 193 -18.30 -3.89 6.27
C THR A 193 -17.68 -5.28 6.21
N GLY A 194 -18.18 -6.14 5.32
CA GLY A 194 -17.60 -7.46 5.05
C GLY A 194 -16.15 -7.41 4.59
N LEU A 195 -15.86 -6.53 3.64
CA LEU A 195 -14.51 -6.31 3.11
C LEU A 195 -13.52 -5.93 4.24
N VAL A 196 -13.88 -4.95 5.08
CA VAL A 196 -13.05 -4.52 6.21
C VAL A 196 -12.87 -5.63 7.24
N VAL A 197 -13.95 -6.31 7.62
CA VAL A 197 -13.89 -7.43 8.57
C VAL A 197 -13.00 -8.55 8.05
N GLY A 198 -13.15 -8.92 6.78
CA GLY A 198 -12.32 -9.95 6.14
C GLY A 198 -10.83 -9.59 6.15
N TYR A 199 -10.49 -8.32 5.88
CA TYR A 199 -9.12 -7.84 5.97
C TYR A 199 -8.58 -7.89 7.40
N LEU A 200 -9.34 -7.42 8.39
CA LEU A 200 -8.92 -7.46 9.80
C LEU A 200 -8.71 -8.89 10.31
N LEU A 201 -9.60 -9.82 9.95
CA LEU A 201 -9.46 -11.24 10.27
C LEU A 201 -8.21 -11.84 9.61
N THR A 202 -7.95 -11.49 8.35
CA THR A 202 -6.77 -11.95 7.61
C THR A 202 -5.48 -11.40 8.22
N ALA A 203 -5.44 -10.10 8.54
CA ALA A 203 -4.30 -9.47 9.19
C ALA A 203 -4.01 -10.11 10.56
N LEU A 204 -5.05 -10.36 11.36
CA LEU A 204 -4.92 -11.08 12.62
C LEU A 204 -4.39 -12.50 12.41
N ALA A 205 -4.92 -13.24 11.42
CA ALA A 205 -4.45 -14.59 11.10
C ALA A 205 -2.97 -14.62 10.67
N VAL A 206 -2.52 -13.63 9.88
CA VAL A 206 -1.11 -13.47 9.49
C VAL A 206 -0.21 -13.26 10.71
N VAL A 207 -0.62 -12.37 11.62
CA VAL A 207 0.13 -12.06 12.86
C VAL A 207 0.21 -13.29 13.76
N LEU A 208 -0.91 -13.97 14.01
CA LEU A 208 -0.97 -15.18 14.83
C LEU A 208 -0.18 -16.34 14.21
N TRP A 209 -0.22 -16.50 12.88
CA TRP A 209 0.57 -17.51 12.18
C TRP A 209 2.06 -17.27 12.37
N ARG A 210 2.53 -16.03 12.21
CA ARG A 210 3.95 -15.70 12.43
C ARG A 210 4.38 -15.82 13.88
N LEU A 211 3.48 -15.60 14.84
CA LEU A 211 3.77 -15.77 16.25
C LEU A 211 4.22 -17.21 16.58
N GLY A 212 3.60 -18.21 15.93
CA GLY A 212 3.94 -19.63 16.10
C GLY A 212 5.32 -20.06 15.57
N HIS A 213 6.00 -19.21 14.79
CA HIS A 213 7.29 -19.53 14.15
C HIS A 213 8.49 -18.89 14.87
N GLY A 214 8.27 -18.27 16.03
CA GLY A 214 9.31 -17.65 16.85
C GLY A 214 9.68 -16.21 16.43
N PRO A 215 10.63 -15.57 17.14
CA PRO A 215 10.88 -14.14 17.03
C PRO A 215 11.71 -13.73 15.79
N ALA A 216 12.46 -14.67 15.20
CA ALA A 216 13.35 -14.37 14.07
C ALA A 216 12.55 -13.89 12.85
N GLY A 217 12.82 -12.65 12.41
CA GLY A 217 12.14 -12.04 11.26
C GLY A 217 10.66 -11.74 11.49
N TYR A 218 10.14 -11.88 12.72
CA TYR A 218 8.71 -11.80 13.02
C TYR A 218 8.06 -10.51 12.48
N LEU A 219 8.60 -9.34 12.86
CA LEU A 219 8.03 -8.05 12.47
C LEU A 219 8.05 -7.88 10.94
N LYS A 220 9.16 -8.23 10.30
CA LYS A 220 9.34 -8.13 8.85
C LYS A 220 8.31 -8.95 8.08
N ASP A 221 8.12 -10.20 8.48
CA ASP A 221 7.24 -11.15 7.79
C ASP A 221 5.76 -10.90 8.11
N ALA A 222 5.44 -10.49 9.33
CA ALA A 222 4.09 -10.09 9.72
C ALA A 222 3.69 -8.80 8.99
N ALA A 223 4.55 -7.77 8.99
CA ALA A 223 4.28 -6.51 8.32
C ALA A 223 4.13 -6.69 6.79
N SER A 224 5.01 -7.48 6.16
CA SER A 224 4.86 -7.79 4.74
C SER A 224 3.61 -8.62 4.45
N GLY A 225 3.22 -9.56 5.31
CA GLY A 225 1.96 -10.30 5.16
C GLY A 225 0.73 -9.38 5.26
N VAL A 226 0.68 -8.49 6.24
CA VAL A 226 -0.41 -7.49 6.38
C VAL A 226 -0.44 -6.57 5.17
N LEU A 227 0.73 -6.13 4.68
CA LEU A 227 0.85 -5.32 3.48
C LEU A 227 0.31 -6.07 2.24
N VAL A 228 0.65 -7.35 2.07
CA VAL A 228 0.12 -8.16 0.95
C VAL A 228 -1.40 -8.25 1.04
N ALA A 229 -1.96 -8.52 2.22
CA ALA A 229 -3.41 -8.58 2.42
C ALA A 229 -4.11 -7.24 2.14
N LEU A 230 -3.47 -6.12 2.49
CA LEU A 230 -3.98 -4.78 2.20
C LEU A 230 -3.90 -4.47 0.70
N TYR A 231 -2.74 -4.73 0.10
CA TYR A 231 -2.44 -4.25 -1.24
C TYR A 231 -3.16 -5.06 -2.32
N VAL A 232 -3.27 -6.38 -2.17
CA VAL A 232 -3.85 -7.24 -3.21
C VAL A 232 -5.33 -7.55 -2.93
N PRO A 233 -5.71 -8.44 -2.01
CA PRO A 233 -7.12 -8.81 -1.86
C PRO A 233 -7.98 -7.66 -1.31
N PHE A 234 -7.53 -6.86 -0.35
CA PHE A 234 -8.38 -5.78 0.16
C PHE A 234 -8.67 -4.70 -0.91
N LEU A 235 -7.67 -4.26 -1.70
CA LEU A 235 -7.91 -3.33 -2.80
C LEU A 235 -8.74 -3.97 -3.93
N ALA A 236 -8.49 -5.25 -4.26
CA ALA A 236 -9.28 -5.98 -5.25
C ALA A 236 -10.74 -6.17 -4.81
N GLY A 237 -11.00 -6.27 -3.51
CA GLY A 237 -12.35 -6.36 -2.95
C GLY A 237 -13.25 -5.17 -3.30
N PHE A 238 -12.69 -3.99 -3.60
CA PHE A 238 -13.48 -2.88 -4.12
C PHE A 238 -14.03 -3.15 -5.53
N ALA A 239 -13.33 -3.94 -6.36
CA ALA A 239 -13.87 -4.40 -7.64
C ALA A 239 -15.01 -5.40 -7.45
N VAL A 240 -14.98 -6.22 -6.39
CA VAL A 240 -16.13 -7.05 -6.00
C VAL A 240 -17.29 -6.17 -5.56
N LEU A 241 -17.05 -5.13 -4.76
CA LEU A 241 -18.11 -4.21 -4.34
C LEU A 241 -18.75 -3.45 -5.52
N LEU A 242 -17.99 -3.13 -6.57
CA LEU A 242 -18.54 -2.57 -7.82
C LEU A 242 -19.48 -3.55 -8.55
N LEU A 243 -19.28 -4.85 -8.40
CA LEU A 243 -20.04 -5.90 -9.07
C LEU A 243 -21.36 -6.23 -8.38
N VAL A 244 -21.46 -6.01 -7.06
CA VAL A 244 -22.61 -6.41 -6.23
C VAL A 244 -23.94 -5.77 -6.65
N PRO A 245 -24.03 -4.46 -6.96
CA PRO A 245 -25.29 -3.83 -7.34
C PRO A 245 -25.92 -4.38 -8.62
N ASP A 246 -27.20 -4.06 -8.84
CA ASP A 246 -27.95 -4.51 -10.03
C ASP A 246 -27.37 -3.98 -11.35
N ASP A 247 -26.74 -2.81 -11.34
CA ASP A 247 -26.00 -2.22 -12.46
C ASP A 247 -24.49 -2.54 -12.43
N GLY A 248 -24.06 -3.48 -11.57
CA GLY A 248 -22.65 -3.73 -11.28
C GLY A 248 -21.79 -4.10 -12.49
N ALA A 249 -22.38 -4.72 -13.52
CA ALA A 249 -21.68 -4.97 -14.79
C ALA A 249 -21.24 -3.67 -15.47
N VAL A 250 -22.08 -2.64 -15.47
CA VAL A 250 -21.77 -1.33 -16.06
C VAL A 250 -20.73 -0.60 -15.21
N ARG A 251 -20.81 -0.70 -13.88
CA ARG A 251 -19.81 -0.12 -12.96
C ARG A 251 -18.42 -0.71 -13.15
N VAL A 252 -18.33 -2.04 -13.23
CA VAL A 252 -17.07 -2.76 -13.52
C VAL A 252 -16.56 -2.40 -14.90
N LEU A 253 -17.44 -2.29 -15.91
CA LEU A 253 -17.05 -1.85 -17.26
C LEU A 253 -16.49 -0.42 -17.25
N ALA A 254 -17.15 0.52 -16.56
CA ALA A 254 -16.69 1.90 -16.42
C ALA A 254 -15.28 1.95 -15.81
N PHE A 255 -15.05 1.18 -14.76
CA PHE A 255 -13.75 1.04 -14.11
C PHE A 255 -12.69 0.47 -15.07
N ILE A 256 -12.90 -0.73 -15.61
CA ILE A 256 -11.90 -1.42 -16.45
C ILE A 256 -11.62 -0.64 -17.74
N ALA A 257 -12.66 -0.13 -18.42
CA ALA A 257 -12.49 0.62 -19.66
C ALA A 257 -11.69 1.92 -19.43
N THR A 258 -11.90 2.58 -18.29
CA THR A 258 -11.15 3.80 -17.95
C THR A 258 -9.69 3.51 -17.63
N VAL A 259 -9.38 2.41 -16.91
CA VAL A 259 -7.97 2.01 -16.69
C VAL A 259 -7.28 1.65 -18.01
N ILE A 260 -7.94 0.89 -18.90
CA ILE A 260 -7.41 0.60 -20.23
C ILE A 260 -7.19 1.89 -21.03
N ALA A 261 -8.10 2.86 -20.93
CA ALA A 261 -7.93 4.16 -21.57
C ALA A 261 -6.71 4.91 -21.04
N SER A 262 -6.44 4.84 -19.73
CA SER A 262 -5.23 5.41 -19.11
C SER A 262 -3.96 4.88 -19.75
N ASP A 263 -3.86 3.57 -19.92
CA ASP A 263 -2.67 2.92 -20.49
C ASP A 263 -2.49 3.27 -21.97
N VAL A 264 -3.58 3.20 -22.74
CA VAL A 264 -3.57 3.49 -24.17
C VAL A 264 -3.24 4.96 -24.43
N GLY A 265 -3.90 5.89 -23.71
CA GLY A 265 -3.65 7.32 -23.84
C GLY A 265 -2.27 7.73 -23.36
N GLY A 266 -1.81 7.11 -22.27
CA GLY A 266 -0.48 7.32 -21.71
C GLY A 266 0.63 6.88 -22.65
N TYR A 267 0.49 5.68 -23.21
CA TYR A 267 1.40 5.16 -24.21
C TYR A 267 1.39 6.00 -25.49
N ALA A 268 0.21 6.32 -26.03
CA ALA A 268 0.09 7.07 -27.28
C ALA A 268 0.69 8.48 -27.16
N ALA A 269 0.31 9.24 -26.13
CA ALA A 269 0.87 10.57 -25.89
C ALA A 269 2.36 10.50 -25.52
N GLY A 270 2.76 9.52 -24.71
CA GLY A 270 4.16 9.31 -24.33
C GLY A 270 5.08 9.05 -25.53
N VAL A 271 4.63 8.25 -26.50
CA VAL A 271 5.40 7.95 -27.72
C VAL A 271 5.42 9.13 -28.70
N LEU A 272 4.29 9.82 -28.87
CA LEU A 272 4.17 10.89 -29.88
C LEU A 272 4.82 12.21 -29.44
N ILE A 273 4.67 12.58 -28.16
CA ILE A 273 5.04 13.91 -27.65
C ILE A 273 5.82 13.86 -26.33
N GLY A 274 6.12 12.68 -25.78
CA GLY A 274 6.82 12.53 -24.51
C GLY A 274 8.24 13.10 -24.54
N ARG A 275 8.52 14.04 -23.63
CA ARG A 275 9.83 14.68 -23.50
C ARG A 275 10.31 14.69 -22.06
N HIS A 276 9.41 14.87 -21.10
CA HIS A 276 9.77 15.05 -19.70
C HIS A 276 9.41 13.80 -18.90
N ALA A 277 10.44 13.06 -18.46
CA ALA A 277 10.25 11.92 -17.58
C ALA A 277 9.61 12.35 -16.24
N MET A 278 8.60 11.61 -15.81
CA MET A 278 7.87 11.88 -14.57
C MET A 278 8.61 11.35 -13.34
N ALA A 279 9.17 10.13 -13.43
CA ALA A 279 9.82 9.46 -12.31
C ALA A 279 11.16 8.82 -12.75
N PRO A 280 12.22 9.62 -12.99
CA PRO A 280 13.44 9.15 -13.64
C PRO A 280 14.16 8.00 -12.92
N THR A 281 14.10 7.94 -11.59
CA THR A 281 14.76 6.91 -10.78
C THR A 281 13.95 5.62 -10.66
N ILE A 282 12.63 5.67 -10.86
CA ILE A 282 11.70 4.56 -10.63
C ILE A 282 11.26 3.96 -11.96
N SER A 283 10.75 4.82 -12.85
CA SER A 283 10.22 4.47 -14.17
C SER A 283 10.62 5.53 -15.21
N PRO A 284 11.81 5.39 -15.82
CA PRO A 284 12.35 6.36 -16.78
C PRO A 284 11.48 6.55 -18.03
N LYS A 285 10.60 5.59 -18.33
CA LYS A 285 9.77 5.57 -19.54
C LYS A 285 8.43 6.31 -19.37
N LYS A 286 8.02 6.62 -18.13
CA LYS A 286 6.80 7.39 -17.89
C LYS A 286 7.10 8.88 -18.05
N SER A 287 6.30 9.59 -18.85
CA SER A 287 6.43 11.03 -19.08
C SER A 287 5.22 11.82 -18.59
N TRP A 288 5.43 13.11 -18.30
CA TRP A 288 4.35 14.03 -17.95
C TRP A 288 3.36 14.23 -19.10
N GLU A 289 3.83 14.26 -20.34
CA GLU A 289 2.95 14.35 -21.51
C GLU A 289 2.13 13.07 -21.70
N GLY A 290 2.74 11.91 -21.44
CA GLY A 290 2.03 10.64 -21.38
C GLY A 290 0.89 10.69 -20.37
N PHE A 291 1.18 11.11 -19.13
CA PHE A 291 0.16 11.25 -18.10
C PHE A 291 -0.97 12.21 -18.47
N ALA A 292 -0.66 13.36 -19.08
CA ALA A 292 -1.70 14.25 -19.60
C ALA A 292 -2.60 13.56 -20.65
N GLY A 293 -2.01 12.72 -21.51
CA GLY A 293 -2.74 11.87 -22.44
C GLY A 293 -3.63 10.83 -21.76
N SER A 294 -3.13 10.17 -20.71
CA SER A 294 -3.92 9.25 -19.86
C SER A 294 -5.13 9.96 -19.25
N VAL A 295 -4.93 11.15 -18.67
CA VAL A 295 -6.02 11.94 -18.06
C VAL A 295 -7.08 12.30 -19.10
N ALA A 296 -6.67 12.84 -20.24
CA ALA A 296 -7.60 13.26 -21.30
C ALA A 296 -8.42 12.07 -21.85
N THR A 297 -7.76 10.95 -22.15
CA THR A 297 -8.44 9.74 -22.65
C THR A 297 -9.37 9.12 -21.60
N CYS A 298 -8.97 9.07 -20.33
CA CYS A 298 -9.83 8.62 -19.25
C CYS A 298 -11.08 9.49 -19.11
N MET A 299 -10.94 10.82 -19.15
CA MET A 299 -12.09 11.74 -19.12
C MET A 299 -13.04 11.49 -20.30
N LEU A 300 -12.49 11.29 -21.51
CA LEU A 300 -13.27 11.02 -22.72
C LEU A 300 -14.02 9.69 -22.66
N VAL A 301 -13.43 8.66 -22.06
CA VAL A 301 -14.05 7.32 -21.94
C VAL A 301 -15.05 7.26 -20.77
N ALA A 302 -14.68 7.80 -19.60
CA ALA A 302 -15.52 7.73 -18.40
C ALA A 302 -16.79 8.58 -18.52
N THR A 303 -16.71 9.75 -19.16
CA THR A 303 -17.83 10.70 -19.26
C THR A 303 -19.10 10.12 -19.88
N PRO A 304 -19.07 9.53 -21.10
CA PRO A 304 -20.27 8.94 -21.68
C PRO A 304 -20.78 7.74 -20.87
N VAL A 305 -19.90 6.92 -20.29
CA VAL A 305 -20.33 5.75 -19.50
C VAL A 305 -21.08 6.20 -18.25
N ILE A 306 -20.53 7.16 -17.51
CA ILE A 306 -21.17 7.69 -16.30
C ILE A 306 -22.45 8.45 -16.64
N ALA A 307 -22.43 9.29 -17.67
CA ALA A 307 -23.58 10.13 -18.01
C ALA A 307 -24.75 9.38 -18.67
N LEU A 308 -24.46 8.35 -19.48
CA LEU A 308 -25.46 7.70 -20.32
C LEU A 308 -25.83 6.29 -19.84
N ALA A 309 -24.92 5.57 -19.16
CA ALA A 309 -25.16 4.19 -18.76
C ALA A 309 -25.40 4.04 -17.24
N LEU A 310 -24.97 5.01 -16.44
CA LEU A 310 -25.16 5.03 -14.98
C LEU A 310 -26.04 6.21 -14.51
N ASP A 311 -26.64 6.96 -15.46
CA ASP A 311 -27.49 8.14 -15.20
C ASP A 311 -26.85 9.19 -14.26
N GLY A 312 -25.52 9.23 -14.22
CA GLY A 312 -24.74 10.16 -13.39
C GLY A 312 -24.54 11.52 -14.07
N PRO A 313 -24.00 12.52 -13.35
CA PRO A 313 -23.67 13.80 -13.96
C PRO A 313 -22.46 13.68 -14.91
N TRP A 314 -22.51 14.38 -16.05
CA TRP A 314 -21.41 14.40 -17.03
C TRP A 314 -20.07 14.86 -16.41
N TRP A 315 -20.12 15.84 -15.49
CA TRP A 315 -18.93 16.31 -14.79
C TRP A 315 -18.37 15.27 -13.81
N GLY A 316 -19.23 14.36 -13.31
CA GLY A 316 -18.82 13.20 -12.53
C GLY A 316 -17.95 12.26 -13.35
N GLY A 317 -18.27 12.12 -14.63
CA GLY A 317 -17.46 11.47 -15.65
C GLY A 317 -16.03 12.00 -15.76
N VAL A 318 -15.90 13.32 -15.85
CA VAL A 318 -14.62 14.02 -15.92
C VAL A 318 -13.80 13.79 -14.65
N LEU A 319 -14.43 13.94 -13.48
CA LEU A 319 -13.80 13.70 -12.18
C LEU A 319 -13.31 12.26 -12.04
N PHE A 320 -14.17 11.29 -12.40
CA PHE A 320 -13.85 9.87 -12.37
C PHE A 320 -12.67 9.55 -13.29
N GLY A 321 -12.70 10.00 -14.55
CA GLY A 321 -11.60 9.79 -15.49
C GLY A 321 -10.27 10.35 -14.98
N ALA A 322 -10.26 11.57 -14.44
CA ALA A 322 -9.06 12.18 -13.86
C ALA A 322 -8.50 11.36 -12.68
N ALA A 323 -9.38 10.94 -11.78
CA ALA A 323 -9.01 10.18 -10.59
C ALA A 323 -8.48 8.78 -10.93
N ILE A 324 -9.07 8.11 -11.92
CA ILE A 324 -8.59 6.80 -12.39
C ILE A 324 -7.21 6.94 -13.05
N ALA A 325 -6.99 7.93 -13.91
CA ALA A 325 -5.66 8.15 -14.50
C ALA A 325 -4.57 8.39 -13.43
N ALA A 326 -4.89 9.18 -12.40
CA ALA A 326 -3.97 9.43 -11.29
C ALA A 326 -3.67 8.15 -10.49
N THR A 327 -4.70 7.41 -10.11
CA THR A 327 -4.56 6.20 -9.28
C THR A 327 -3.90 5.05 -10.04
N ALA A 328 -4.21 4.85 -11.32
CA ALA A 328 -3.55 3.88 -12.17
C ALA A 328 -2.06 4.20 -12.28
N THR A 329 -1.71 5.48 -12.48
CA THR A 329 -0.30 5.90 -12.53
C THR A 329 0.43 5.66 -11.22
N ILE A 330 -0.21 5.96 -10.08
CA ILE A 330 0.32 5.69 -8.74
C ILE A 330 0.52 4.19 -8.53
N GLY A 331 -0.42 3.36 -8.99
CA GLY A 331 -0.34 1.90 -8.93
C GLY A 331 0.93 1.36 -9.57
N ASP A 332 1.15 1.65 -10.85
CA ASP A 332 2.35 1.14 -11.55
C ASP A 332 3.65 1.70 -10.97
N LEU A 333 3.63 2.95 -10.47
CA LEU A 333 4.80 3.54 -9.82
C LEU A 333 5.10 2.85 -8.48
N GLY A 334 4.07 2.54 -7.70
CA GLY A 334 4.17 1.79 -6.45
C GLY A 334 4.73 0.39 -6.70
N GLU A 335 4.24 -0.29 -7.73
CA GLU A 335 4.73 -1.60 -8.13
C GLU A 335 6.18 -1.54 -8.63
N SER A 336 6.51 -0.55 -9.46
CA SER A 336 7.88 -0.27 -9.90
C SER A 336 8.83 -0.01 -8.72
N LEU A 337 8.38 0.70 -7.68
CA LEU A 337 9.16 0.94 -6.45
C LEU A 337 9.44 -0.37 -5.70
N ILE A 338 8.43 -1.22 -5.52
CA ILE A 338 8.60 -2.54 -4.88
C ILE A 338 9.63 -3.36 -5.66
N LYS A 339 9.54 -3.39 -6.99
CA LYS A 339 10.50 -4.14 -7.83
C LYS A 339 11.93 -3.64 -7.65
N ARG A 340 12.12 -2.32 -7.60
CA ARG A 340 13.45 -1.70 -7.40
C ARG A 340 14.02 -1.99 -6.03
N ASP A 341 13.21 -1.91 -4.97
CA ASP A 341 13.63 -2.23 -3.61
C ASP A 341 14.04 -3.71 -3.46
N LEU A 342 13.32 -4.59 -4.14
CA LEU A 342 13.61 -6.03 -4.16
C LEU A 342 14.74 -6.43 -5.12
N GLY A 343 15.24 -5.50 -5.95
CA GLY A 343 16.26 -5.79 -6.96
C GLY A 343 15.79 -6.71 -8.09
N ILE A 344 14.48 -6.83 -8.30
CA ILE A 344 13.86 -7.66 -9.35
C ILE A 344 13.30 -6.79 -10.47
N LYS A 345 13.03 -7.40 -11.63
CA LYS A 345 12.46 -6.70 -12.79
C LYS A 345 10.98 -6.99 -13.03
N ASP A 346 10.56 -8.23 -12.80
CA ASP A 346 9.21 -8.73 -13.06
C ASP A 346 8.75 -9.54 -11.83
N MET A 347 7.47 -9.47 -11.45
CA MET A 347 6.95 -10.17 -10.25
C MET A 347 6.81 -11.69 -10.45
N GLY A 348 6.72 -12.14 -11.70
CA GLY A 348 6.56 -13.55 -12.06
C GLY A 348 6.66 -13.78 -13.57
N ASN A 349 6.64 -15.04 -13.97
CA ASN A 349 6.73 -15.48 -15.38
C ASN A 349 5.50 -16.29 -15.83
N LEU A 350 4.34 -16.08 -15.19
CA LEU A 350 3.19 -16.96 -15.39
C LEU A 350 2.57 -16.82 -16.79
N LEU A 351 2.62 -15.62 -17.40
CA LEU A 351 2.14 -15.41 -18.76
C LEU A 351 3.31 -15.29 -19.74
N PRO A 352 3.47 -16.22 -20.70
CA PRO A 352 4.52 -16.18 -21.71
C PRO A 352 4.52 -14.83 -22.44
N GLY A 353 5.61 -14.07 -22.30
CA GLY A 353 5.81 -12.78 -22.96
C GLY A 353 5.07 -11.57 -22.37
N HIS A 354 4.36 -11.71 -21.23
CA HIS A 354 3.50 -10.63 -20.68
C HIS A 354 3.75 -10.24 -19.22
N GLY A 355 4.69 -10.90 -18.53
CA GLY A 355 4.96 -10.69 -17.11
C GLY A 355 4.05 -11.54 -16.20
N GLY A 356 3.95 -11.15 -14.93
CA GLY A 356 3.03 -11.72 -13.95
C GLY A 356 1.60 -11.19 -14.10
N ILE A 357 0.65 -11.85 -13.45
CA ILE A 357 -0.70 -11.29 -13.24
C ILE A 357 -0.61 -10.06 -12.34
N MET A 358 0.29 -10.05 -11.36
CA MET A 358 0.51 -8.91 -10.47
C MET A 358 0.91 -7.63 -11.24
N ASP A 359 1.76 -7.76 -12.27
CA ASP A 359 2.17 -6.64 -13.15
C ASP A 359 1.00 -6.06 -13.99
N ARG A 360 -0.18 -6.71 -13.98
CA ARG A 360 -1.40 -6.24 -14.67
C ARG A 360 -2.45 -5.70 -13.72
N LEU A 361 -2.35 -6.05 -12.44
CA LEU A 361 -3.26 -5.60 -11.40
C LEU A 361 -2.75 -4.35 -10.68
N ASP A 362 -1.49 -3.99 -10.83
CA ASP A 362 -0.84 -2.84 -10.18
C ASP A 362 -1.59 -1.51 -10.31
N SER A 363 -2.01 -1.14 -11.52
CA SER A 363 -2.89 0.01 -11.77
C SER A 363 -4.33 -0.23 -11.32
N LEU A 364 -4.86 -1.44 -11.53
CA LEU A 364 -6.25 -1.78 -11.25
C LEU A 364 -6.58 -1.73 -9.76
N LEU A 365 -5.69 -2.19 -8.88
CA LEU A 365 -5.94 -2.31 -7.44
C LEU A 365 -6.26 -0.95 -6.78
N PRO A 366 -5.38 0.08 -6.82
CA PRO A 366 -5.71 1.39 -6.24
C PRO A 366 -6.86 2.08 -6.98
N SER A 367 -6.98 1.88 -8.29
CA SER A 367 -8.08 2.43 -9.08
C SER A 367 -9.43 1.82 -8.72
N ALA A 368 -9.51 0.55 -8.32
CA ALA A 368 -10.75 -0.09 -7.91
C ALA A 368 -11.35 0.58 -6.66
N ALA A 369 -10.52 0.88 -5.66
CA ALA A 369 -10.96 1.58 -4.46
C ALA A 369 -11.51 2.97 -4.77
N VAL A 370 -10.80 3.75 -5.58
CA VAL A 370 -11.26 5.09 -5.98
C VAL A 370 -12.48 5.04 -6.88
N ALA A 371 -12.56 4.07 -7.79
CA ALA A 371 -13.74 3.84 -8.62
C ALA A 371 -14.98 3.58 -7.76
N TYR A 372 -14.88 2.67 -6.79
CA TYR A 372 -15.97 2.37 -5.86
C TYR A 372 -16.42 3.60 -5.08
N LEU A 373 -15.48 4.34 -4.47
CA LEU A 373 -15.80 5.52 -3.69
C LEU A 373 -16.47 6.60 -4.54
N LEU A 374 -15.96 6.89 -5.73
CA LEU A 374 -16.55 7.90 -6.60
C LEU A 374 -17.93 7.48 -7.11
N LEU A 375 -18.10 6.23 -7.54
CA LEU A 375 -19.40 5.76 -8.02
C LEU A 375 -20.44 5.65 -6.90
N SER A 376 -20.03 5.42 -5.66
CA SER A 376 -20.95 5.45 -4.51
C SER A 376 -21.56 6.84 -4.26
N VAL A 377 -20.90 7.91 -4.73
CA VAL A 377 -21.37 9.30 -4.61
C VAL A 377 -22.00 9.81 -5.91
N LEU A 378 -21.39 9.50 -7.05
CA LEU A 378 -21.79 10.03 -8.36
C LEU A 378 -22.97 9.28 -9.00
N ALA A 379 -23.13 8.01 -8.67
CA ALA A 379 -24.20 7.14 -9.15
C ALA A 379 -24.62 6.18 -8.02
N PRO A 380 -25.28 6.66 -6.96
CA PRO A 380 -25.72 5.81 -5.86
C PRO A 380 -26.82 4.84 -6.30
N VAL A 381 -26.83 3.65 -5.70
CA VAL A 381 -27.78 2.54 -5.97
C VAL A 381 -28.35 1.98 -4.68
#